data_AF-A0A1L8QX76-F1
#
_entry.id   AF-A0A1L8QX76-F1
#
_cell.length_a   1.000
_cell.length_b   1.000
_cell.length_c   1.000
_cell.angle_alpha   90.00
_cell.angle_beta   90.00
_cell.angle_gamma   90.00
#
_symmetry.space_group_name_H-M   'P 1'
#
loop_
_entity.id
_entity.type
_entity.pdbx_description
1 polymer ?
#
loop_
_entity_poly.entity_id
_entity_poly.type
_entity_poly.pdbx_seq_one_letter_code
_entity_poly.pdbx_strand_id
1 'polypeptide(L)'
;MDLGQVFTNSIVAKYMASLFDLDKNDSILDPCFGDGAFLKACMYQGYNNISGYELDENLFNEVRTVYPTLNLFNKDFLSLNSDMKFDGVIMNPPYIRQEKIDDLKQYGVTKEILRKNRIYETLPKTANLYMYFILKAIELLKNNGQLVVIFPSSWLKTRSGKGFEKTLYSQCTMKQQIHVSGEVFEKEALVDVVILHLLKGKTSVVPQFRNLEIRSGELIDKKLLPVEKKDLNFSTDFSKYAQVRRGLTTGFNAMFINPGFKENVSKEKLVPIISSPKSIKGFSTETAEVDMLLSLSIDDKLNDEVNDYLTNWKESILEESSPKTLYEKIQQGSPWYTIKPIDSKGILFSYFVRNDMKFIDNEKGTLVRDNFYVIYPKIDKTLLFGLLNNYYTYFQLEKSGKKYGAGLLKLQRYDIEDLMFPDISLISQHDKEEICKLSEKLLFGNDISYIRKITSIISSYSTMSYEEITDQFTELKKHRLEGYTNGN
;
A
#
# COMPACT_ATOMS: atom_id res chain seq x y z
N MET A 1 14.81 -11.78 18.00
CA MET A 1 13.86 -12.20 16.94
C MET A 1 12.76 -11.16 16.88
N ASP A 2 12.26 -10.80 15.70
CA ASP A 2 11.28 -9.72 15.54
C ASP A 2 9.86 -10.25 15.79
N LEU A 3 9.28 -9.92 16.94
CA LEU A 3 7.89 -10.25 17.30
C LEU A 3 6.87 -9.28 16.67
N GLY A 4 7.31 -8.32 15.87
CA GLY A 4 6.44 -7.33 15.24
C GLY A 4 5.77 -6.39 16.25
N GLN A 5 6.38 -6.20 17.42
CA GLN A 5 5.89 -5.34 18.50
C GLN A 5 5.95 -3.87 18.09
N VAL A 6 4.81 -3.18 18.25
CA VAL A 6 4.68 -1.75 18.01
C VAL A 6 3.89 -1.15 19.18
N PHE A 7 4.54 -0.30 19.96
CA PHE A 7 3.92 0.31 21.15
C PHE A 7 3.02 1.47 20.76
N THR A 8 1.84 1.51 21.39
CA THR A 8 0.78 2.47 21.06
C THR A 8 0.92 3.71 21.93
N ASN A 9 0.96 4.89 21.31
CA ASN A 9 1.00 6.14 22.07
C ASN A 9 -0.18 6.23 23.05
N SER A 10 0.08 6.64 24.29
CA SER A 10 -0.93 6.72 25.36
C SER A 10 -2.16 7.56 25.01
N ILE A 11 -2.01 8.60 24.18
CA ILE A 11 -3.10 9.45 23.71
C ILE A 11 -4.04 8.66 22.80
N VAL A 12 -3.47 7.88 21.87
CA VAL A 12 -4.21 6.99 20.97
C VAL A 12 -4.89 5.88 21.76
N ALA A 13 -4.19 5.28 22.73
CA ALA A 13 -4.75 4.23 23.58
C ALA A 13 -5.97 4.72 24.40
N LYS A 14 -5.86 5.90 25.02
CA LYS A 14 -6.97 6.55 25.74
C LYS A 14 -8.16 6.83 24.84
N TYR A 15 -7.90 7.35 23.64
CA TYR A 15 -8.94 7.61 22.66
C TYR A 15 -9.65 6.33 22.22
N MET A 16 -8.91 5.28 21.87
CA MET A 16 -9.47 3.98 21.51
C MET A 16 -10.32 3.37 22.63
N ALA A 17 -9.83 3.40 23.88
CA ALA A 17 -10.60 2.91 25.02
C ALA A 17 -11.89 3.73 25.26
N SER A 18 -11.89 5.03 24.94
CA SER A 18 -13.08 5.87 25.04
C SER A 18 -14.16 5.58 23.99
N LEU A 19 -13.82 4.82 22.92
CA LEU A 19 -14.80 4.42 21.91
C LEU A 19 -15.74 3.33 22.41
N PHE A 20 -15.36 2.60 23.46
CA PHE A 20 -16.22 1.57 24.03
C PHE A 20 -17.49 2.18 24.62
N ASP A 21 -18.60 1.51 24.32
CA ASP A 21 -19.93 1.79 24.84
C ASP A 21 -20.38 0.54 25.61
N LEU A 22 -19.64 0.23 26.67
CA LEU A 22 -19.73 -0.98 27.49
C LEU A 22 -19.92 -0.62 28.97
N ASP A 23 -20.57 -1.50 29.71
CA ASP A 23 -20.70 -1.36 31.16
C ASP A 23 -19.33 -1.54 31.85
N LYS A 24 -19.13 -0.90 33.00
CA LYS A 24 -17.81 -0.88 33.66
C LYS A 24 -17.31 -2.25 34.15
N ASN A 25 -18.24 -3.20 34.31
CA ASN A 25 -17.98 -4.58 34.72
C ASN A 25 -17.93 -5.57 33.55
N ASP A 26 -18.21 -5.13 32.33
CA ASP A 26 -18.15 -5.96 31.12
C ASP A 26 -16.73 -6.47 30.89
N SER A 27 -16.63 -7.68 30.33
CA SER A 27 -15.32 -8.31 30.13
C SER A 27 -14.60 -7.74 28.90
N ILE A 28 -13.41 -7.18 29.11
CA ILE A 28 -12.55 -6.64 28.07
C ILE A 28 -11.31 -7.50 27.91
N LEU A 29 -10.91 -7.76 26.66
CA LEU A 29 -9.70 -8.47 26.30
C LEU A 29 -8.70 -7.57 25.56
N ASP A 30 -7.44 -7.62 25.99
CA ASP A 30 -6.29 -7.19 25.18
C ASP A 30 -5.42 -8.43 24.81
N PRO A 31 -5.55 -8.97 23.59
CA PRO A 31 -4.94 -10.23 23.20
C PRO A 31 -3.43 -10.15 22.91
N CYS A 32 -2.84 -8.96 22.96
CA CYS A 32 -1.42 -8.72 22.68
C CYS A 32 -0.98 -7.44 23.39
N PHE A 33 -1.04 -7.44 24.72
CA PHE A 33 -1.06 -6.20 25.49
C PHE A 33 0.24 -5.41 25.48
N GLY A 34 1.37 -6.00 25.06
CA GLY A 34 2.64 -5.29 24.95
C GLY A 34 3.04 -4.66 26.28
N ASP A 35 3.32 -3.36 26.26
CA ASP A 35 3.67 -2.55 27.44
C ASP A 35 2.47 -2.20 28.35
N GLY A 36 1.27 -2.68 28.01
CA GLY A 36 0.05 -2.46 28.78
C GLY A 36 -0.63 -1.11 28.51
N ALA A 37 -0.34 -0.44 27.38
CA ALA A 37 -0.96 0.85 27.05
C ALA A 37 -2.49 0.83 27.08
N PHE A 38 -3.13 -0.21 26.52
CA PHE A 38 -4.59 -0.33 26.54
C PHE A 38 -5.14 -0.82 27.88
N LEU A 39 -4.40 -1.64 28.62
CA LEU A 39 -4.77 -2.02 29.99
C LEU A 39 -4.93 -0.75 30.84
N LYS A 40 -3.91 0.11 30.82
CA LYS A 40 -3.92 1.41 31.50
C LYS A 40 -5.05 2.32 31.02
N ALA A 41 -5.26 2.39 29.70
CA ALA A 41 -6.31 3.22 29.12
C ALA A 41 -7.72 2.75 29.52
N CYS A 42 -7.97 1.44 29.52
CA CYS A 42 -9.26 0.88 29.95
C CYS A 42 -9.50 1.11 31.44
N MET A 43 -8.50 0.90 32.29
CA MET A 43 -8.59 1.23 33.71
C MET A 43 -8.87 2.72 33.94
N TYR A 44 -8.25 3.61 33.17
CA TYR A 44 -8.51 5.04 33.23
C TYR A 44 -9.96 5.40 32.84
N GLN A 45 -10.57 4.64 31.92
CA GLN A 45 -11.99 4.75 31.58
C GLN A 45 -12.92 4.09 32.63
N GLY A 46 -12.37 3.48 33.68
CA GLY A 46 -13.12 2.87 34.79
C GLY A 46 -13.49 1.40 34.59
N TYR A 47 -12.95 0.73 33.57
CA TYR A 47 -13.14 -0.72 33.38
C TYR A 47 -12.30 -1.52 34.38
N ASN A 48 -12.89 -2.55 34.98
CA ASN A 48 -12.25 -3.35 36.03
C ASN A 48 -12.07 -4.84 35.68
N ASN A 49 -12.80 -5.35 34.68
CA ASN A 49 -12.77 -6.76 34.28
C ASN A 49 -11.97 -6.94 32.98
N ILE A 50 -10.65 -6.83 33.09
CA ILE A 50 -9.73 -6.85 31.95
C ILE A 50 -8.88 -8.12 31.99
N SER A 51 -8.85 -8.83 30.87
CA SER A 51 -7.95 -9.96 30.61
C SER A 51 -6.95 -9.61 29.53
N GLY A 52 -5.75 -10.19 29.60
CA GLY A 52 -4.72 -9.92 28.59
C GLY A 52 -3.77 -11.07 28.32
N TYR A 53 -3.28 -11.15 27.08
CA TYR A 53 -2.26 -12.10 26.65
C TYR A 53 -1.02 -11.38 26.12
N GLU A 54 0.16 -11.90 26.47
CA GLU A 54 1.44 -11.45 25.92
C GLU A 54 2.35 -12.67 25.70
N LEU A 55 3.01 -12.71 24.56
CA LEU A 55 3.88 -13.81 24.17
C LEU A 55 5.29 -13.64 24.75
N ASP A 56 5.78 -12.40 24.84
CA ASP A 56 7.07 -12.07 25.44
C ASP A 56 7.03 -12.20 26.97
N GLU A 57 7.78 -13.16 27.50
CA GLU A 57 7.82 -13.45 28.93
C GLU A 57 8.36 -12.29 29.78
N ASN A 58 9.33 -11.53 29.28
CA ASN A 58 9.91 -10.41 30.02
C ASN A 58 8.88 -9.30 30.18
N LEU A 59 8.26 -8.92 29.06
CA LEU A 59 7.26 -7.85 29.03
C LEU A 59 6.01 -8.23 29.84
N PHE A 60 5.59 -9.49 29.75
CA PHE A 60 4.54 -10.03 30.60
C PHE A 60 4.84 -9.85 32.10
N ASN A 61 6.05 -10.22 32.53
CA ASN A 61 6.43 -10.15 33.94
C ASN A 61 6.49 -8.70 34.47
N GLU A 62 6.96 -7.77 33.64
CA GLU A 62 6.96 -6.34 33.94
C GLU A 62 5.52 -5.82 34.13
N VAL A 63 4.64 -6.03 33.15
CA VAL A 63 3.27 -5.51 33.16
C VAL A 63 2.43 -6.16 34.26
N ARG A 64 2.59 -7.46 34.52
CA ARG A 64 1.88 -8.16 35.61
C ARG A 64 2.22 -7.59 36.99
N THR A 65 3.45 -7.14 37.18
CA THR A 65 3.86 -6.50 38.44
C THR A 65 3.16 -5.16 38.64
N VAL A 66 2.94 -4.41 37.56
CA VAL A 66 2.24 -3.11 37.59
C VAL A 66 0.73 -3.28 37.77
N TYR A 67 0.13 -4.31 37.19
CA TYR A 67 -1.31 -4.56 37.21
C TYR A 67 -1.68 -5.93 37.81
N PRO A 68 -1.37 -6.19 39.10
CA PRO A 68 -1.50 -7.52 39.71
C PRO A 68 -2.95 -7.99 39.88
N THR A 69 -3.92 -7.09 39.76
CA THR A 69 -5.35 -7.38 39.89
C THR A 69 -6.01 -7.80 38.58
N LEU A 70 -5.31 -7.69 37.44
CA LEU A 70 -5.84 -8.05 36.12
C LEU A 70 -5.58 -9.52 35.78
N ASN A 71 -6.40 -10.09 34.90
CA ASN A 71 -6.27 -11.49 34.45
C ASN A 71 -5.27 -11.58 33.28
N LEU A 72 -3.97 -11.54 33.58
CA LEU A 72 -2.91 -11.56 32.56
C LEU A 72 -2.28 -12.95 32.38
N PHE A 73 -2.01 -13.34 31.14
CA PHE A 73 -1.45 -14.64 30.77
C PHE A 73 -0.24 -14.52 29.83
N ASN A 74 0.86 -15.24 30.13
CA ASN A 74 1.99 -15.38 29.21
C ASN A 74 1.79 -16.56 28.26
N LYS A 75 1.05 -16.35 27.16
CA LYS A 75 0.69 -17.42 26.21
C LYS A 75 0.46 -16.84 24.81
N ASP A 76 0.63 -17.67 23.78
CA ASP A 76 0.19 -17.34 22.43
C ASP A 76 -1.34 -17.28 22.36
N PHE A 77 -1.86 -16.08 22.09
CA PHE A 77 -3.28 -15.84 21.86
C PHE A 77 -3.88 -16.65 20.70
N LEU A 78 -3.12 -16.85 19.60
CA LEU A 78 -3.64 -17.55 18.43
C LEU A 78 -3.85 -19.05 18.69
N SER A 79 -3.15 -19.61 19.68
CA SER A 79 -3.31 -20.99 20.16
C SER A 79 -4.49 -21.20 21.11
N LEU A 80 -5.16 -20.13 21.55
CA LEU A 80 -6.20 -20.21 22.57
C LEU A 80 -7.45 -20.95 22.05
N ASN A 81 -7.72 -22.10 22.64
CA ASN A 81 -8.98 -22.83 22.50
C ASN A 81 -9.80 -22.61 23.76
N SER A 82 -10.79 -21.72 23.68
CA SER A 82 -11.63 -21.34 24.83
C SER A 82 -13.06 -21.05 24.39
N ASP A 83 -14.02 -21.51 25.19
CA ASP A 83 -15.43 -21.14 25.06
C ASP A 83 -15.73 -19.76 25.68
N MET A 84 -14.77 -19.16 26.38
CA MET A 84 -14.92 -17.82 26.95
C MET A 84 -15.18 -16.79 25.87
N LYS A 85 -16.15 -15.90 26.13
CA LYS A 85 -16.50 -14.78 25.26
C LYS A 85 -16.39 -13.45 25.98
N PHE A 86 -16.02 -12.42 25.23
CA PHE A 86 -15.78 -11.07 25.73
C PHE A 86 -16.82 -10.08 25.21
N ASP A 87 -17.15 -9.09 26.03
CA ASP A 87 -18.00 -7.96 25.65
C ASP A 87 -17.21 -6.94 24.81
N GLY A 88 -15.93 -6.76 25.14
CA GLY A 88 -15.00 -5.88 24.43
C GLY A 88 -13.68 -6.55 24.09
N VAL A 89 -13.11 -6.23 22.92
CA VAL A 89 -11.72 -6.52 22.58
C VAL A 89 -11.07 -5.23 22.10
N ILE A 90 -9.92 -4.87 22.67
CA ILE A 90 -9.10 -3.73 22.23
C ILE A 90 -7.69 -4.20 21.91
N MET A 91 -7.13 -3.79 20.77
CA MET A 91 -5.79 -4.25 20.42
C MET A 91 -5.04 -3.39 19.39
N ASN A 92 -3.72 -3.45 19.51
CA ASN A 92 -2.76 -3.15 18.45
C ASN A 92 -1.99 -4.44 18.11
N PRO A 93 -2.45 -5.22 17.12
CA PRO A 93 -1.90 -6.55 16.81
C PRO A 93 -0.49 -6.48 16.21
N PRO A 94 0.30 -7.58 16.25
CA PRO A 94 1.66 -7.60 15.71
C PRO A 94 1.70 -7.49 14.17
N TYR A 95 2.67 -6.72 13.64
CA TYR A 95 2.76 -6.39 12.21
C TYR A 95 3.79 -7.25 11.45
N ILE A 96 3.55 -8.56 11.37
CA ILE A 96 4.46 -9.50 10.70
C ILE A 96 3.96 -9.87 9.30
N ARG A 97 4.77 -9.54 8.28
CA ARG A 97 4.46 -9.89 6.89
C ARG A 97 4.50 -11.40 6.67
N GLN A 98 3.71 -11.89 5.72
CA GLN A 98 3.54 -13.32 5.44
C GLN A 98 4.86 -14.09 5.24
N GLU A 99 5.89 -13.43 4.70
CA GLU A 99 7.21 -14.04 4.44
C GLU A 99 7.95 -14.40 5.73
N LYS A 100 7.62 -13.72 6.84
CA LYS A 100 8.28 -13.83 8.15
C LYS A 100 7.46 -14.58 9.20
N ILE A 101 6.21 -14.96 8.91
CA ILE A 101 5.35 -15.65 9.90
C ILE A 101 5.98 -16.96 10.35
N ASP A 102 6.60 -17.72 9.45
CA ASP A 102 7.20 -19.02 9.78
C ASP A 102 8.49 -18.88 10.62
N ASP A 103 9.05 -17.67 10.73
CA ASP A 103 10.19 -17.39 11.64
C ASP A 103 9.76 -17.50 13.12
N LEU A 104 8.45 -17.44 13.40
CA LEU A 104 7.87 -17.61 14.75
C LEU A 104 7.66 -19.07 15.17
N LYS A 105 8.19 -20.04 14.41
CA LYS A 105 8.02 -21.47 14.67
C LYS A 105 8.34 -21.89 16.11
N GLN A 106 9.33 -21.24 16.75
CA GLN A 106 9.70 -21.52 18.14
C GLN A 106 8.58 -21.24 19.15
N TYR A 107 7.63 -20.37 18.80
CA TYR A 107 6.44 -20.06 19.60
C TYR A 107 5.21 -20.87 19.18
N GLY A 108 5.38 -21.86 18.29
CA GLY A 108 4.26 -22.65 17.75
C GLY A 108 3.41 -21.91 16.71
N VAL A 109 3.84 -20.72 16.25
CA VAL A 109 3.12 -19.95 15.23
C VAL A 109 3.77 -20.18 13.88
N THR A 110 3.06 -20.88 12.98
CA THR A 110 3.45 -21.05 11.57
C THR A 110 2.24 -20.92 10.66
N LYS A 111 2.44 -20.61 9.38
CA LYS A 111 1.34 -20.58 8.41
C LYS A 111 0.64 -21.93 8.32
N GLU A 112 1.36 -23.04 8.42
CA GLU A 112 0.77 -24.37 8.41
C GLU A 112 -0.18 -24.58 9.61
N ILE A 113 0.25 -24.23 10.81
CA ILE A 113 -0.54 -24.38 12.04
C ILE A 113 -1.78 -23.47 11.98
N LEU A 114 -1.59 -22.19 11.64
CA LEU A 114 -2.69 -21.24 11.52
C LEU A 114 -3.74 -21.73 10.52
N ARG A 115 -3.31 -22.25 9.36
CA ARG A 115 -4.23 -22.72 8.31
C ARG A 115 -5.07 -23.93 8.67
N LYS A 116 -4.76 -24.65 9.76
CA LYS A 116 -5.60 -25.76 10.25
C LYS A 116 -6.92 -25.26 10.84
N ASN A 117 -6.98 -24.01 11.30
CA ASN A 117 -8.21 -23.43 11.84
C ASN A 117 -9.07 -22.79 10.73
N ARG A 118 -10.32 -23.26 10.62
CA ARG A 118 -11.29 -22.86 9.58
C ARG A 118 -11.64 -21.37 9.63
N ILE A 119 -11.52 -20.69 10.76
CA ILE A 119 -11.81 -19.25 10.85
C ILE A 119 -10.89 -18.42 9.92
N TYR A 120 -9.72 -18.96 9.56
CA TYR A 120 -8.75 -18.30 8.69
C TYR A 120 -8.81 -18.77 7.23
N GLU A 121 -9.75 -19.63 6.85
CA GLU A 121 -9.84 -20.19 5.50
C GLU A 121 -9.98 -19.11 4.43
N THR A 122 -10.72 -18.04 4.75
CA THR A 122 -10.96 -16.90 3.86
C THR A 122 -9.76 -15.97 3.69
N LEU A 123 -8.72 -16.09 4.54
CA LEU A 123 -7.54 -15.25 4.42
C LEU A 123 -6.68 -15.68 3.22
N PRO A 124 -6.15 -14.74 2.42
CA PRO A 124 -5.22 -15.06 1.33
C PRO A 124 -3.87 -15.53 1.87
N LYS A 125 -3.09 -16.27 1.06
CA LYS A 125 -1.73 -16.70 1.43
C LYS A 125 -0.78 -15.53 1.76
N THR A 126 -1.12 -14.33 1.29
CA THR A 126 -0.39 -13.08 1.52
C THR A 126 -0.87 -12.29 2.75
N ALA A 127 -1.70 -12.88 3.62
CA ALA A 127 -2.20 -12.24 4.83
C ALA A 127 -1.07 -11.92 5.82
N ASN A 128 -1.15 -10.73 6.43
CA ASN A 128 -0.28 -10.34 7.54
C ASN A 128 -0.79 -10.96 8.85
N LEU A 129 0.09 -11.16 9.84
CA LEU A 129 -0.26 -11.75 11.12
C LEU A 129 -1.39 -11.02 11.85
N TYR A 130 -1.47 -9.68 11.75
CA TYR A 130 -2.58 -8.95 12.38
C TYR A 130 -3.97 -9.40 11.91
N MET A 131 -4.10 -9.90 10.68
CA MET A 131 -5.39 -10.37 10.15
C MET A 131 -5.86 -11.62 10.90
N TYR A 132 -4.93 -12.47 11.34
CA TYR A 132 -5.23 -13.64 12.15
C TYR A 132 -5.68 -13.24 13.55
N PHE A 133 -4.99 -12.28 14.18
CA PHE A 133 -5.40 -11.72 15.48
C PHE A 133 -6.82 -11.14 15.43
N ILE A 134 -7.14 -10.36 14.40
CA ILE A 134 -8.48 -9.76 14.24
C ILE A 134 -9.57 -10.83 14.10
N LEU A 135 -9.38 -11.84 13.27
CA LEU A 135 -10.39 -12.90 13.11
C LEU A 135 -10.56 -13.73 14.39
N LYS A 136 -9.46 -14.00 15.12
CA LYS A 136 -9.52 -14.69 16.41
C LYS A 136 -10.25 -13.87 17.48
N ALA A 137 -9.98 -12.56 17.54
CA ALA A 137 -10.70 -11.64 18.42
C ALA A 137 -12.21 -11.65 18.13
N ILE A 138 -12.60 -11.61 16.85
CA ILE A 138 -14.02 -11.67 16.45
C ILE A 138 -14.64 -13.01 16.86
N GLU A 139 -13.93 -14.13 16.73
CA GLU A 139 -14.41 -15.43 17.20
C GLU A 139 -14.76 -15.39 18.71
N LEU A 140 -13.92 -14.74 19.51
CA LEU A 140 -14.05 -14.64 20.97
C LEU A 140 -15.00 -13.54 21.46
N LEU A 141 -15.49 -12.66 20.59
CA LEU A 141 -16.52 -11.69 21.00
C LEU A 141 -17.89 -12.35 21.21
N LYS A 142 -18.67 -11.84 22.17
CA LYS A 142 -20.12 -12.11 22.26
C LYS A 142 -20.84 -11.47 21.06
N ASN A 143 -22.06 -11.92 20.76
CA ASN A 143 -22.91 -11.19 19.82
C ASN A 143 -23.17 -9.77 20.37
N ASN A 144 -23.12 -8.77 19.49
CA ASN A 144 -23.10 -7.33 19.82
C ASN A 144 -21.89 -6.84 20.63
N GLY A 145 -20.91 -7.72 20.92
CA GLY A 145 -19.64 -7.31 21.51
C GLY A 145 -18.84 -6.39 20.59
N GLN A 146 -17.97 -5.58 21.17
CA GLN A 146 -17.27 -4.49 20.50
C GLN A 146 -15.81 -4.83 20.26
N LEU A 147 -15.33 -4.65 19.03
CA LEU A 147 -13.89 -4.68 18.70
C LEU A 147 -13.42 -3.25 18.41
N VAL A 148 -12.39 -2.80 19.11
CA VAL A 148 -11.65 -1.57 18.81
C VAL A 148 -10.21 -1.95 18.44
N VAL A 149 -9.84 -1.80 17.17
CA VAL A 149 -8.53 -2.25 16.68
C VAL A 149 -7.84 -1.20 15.84
N ILE A 150 -6.53 -1.05 16.03
CA ILE A 150 -5.65 -0.16 15.25
C ILE A 150 -4.68 -0.96 14.38
N PHE A 151 -4.56 -0.60 13.10
CA PHE A 151 -3.67 -1.31 12.17
C PHE A 151 -3.40 -0.50 10.90
N PRO A 152 -2.35 -0.81 10.09
CA PRO A 152 -1.91 0.05 8.99
C PRO A 152 -2.94 0.14 7.86
N SER A 153 -3.43 1.34 7.51
CA SER A 153 -4.48 1.59 6.49
C SER A 153 -4.18 1.00 5.10
N SER A 154 -2.91 0.64 4.85
CA SER A 154 -2.43 0.03 3.62
C SER A 154 -3.24 -1.19 3.14
N TRP A 155 -3.90 -1.93 4.04
CA TRP A 155 -4.70 -3.09 3.69
C TRP A 155 -5.93 -2.73 2.88
N LEU A 156 -6.60 -1.59 3.15
CA LEU A 156 -7.85 -1.19 2.49
C LEU A 156 -7.77 -1.24 0.96
N LYS A 157 -6.57 -1.08 0.40
CA LYS A 157 -6.34 -0.99 -1.03
C LYS A 157 -5.71 -2.25 -1.66
N THR A 158 -5.32 -3.25 -0.87
CA THR A 158 -4.72 -4.49 -1.41
C THR A 158 -5.77 -5.54 -1.75
N ARG A 159 -5.46 -6.44 -2.70
CA ARG A 159 -6.34 -7.60 -3.00
C ARG A 159 -6.57 -8.46 -1.76
N SER A 160 -5.55 -8.61 -0.92
CA SER A 160 -5.68 -9.34 0.35
C SER A 160 -6.59 -8.61 1.33
N GLY A 161 -6.55 -7.29 1.36
CA GLY A 161 -7.45 -6.47 2.14
C GLY A 161 -8.90 -6.54 1.69
N LYS A 162 -9.21 -6.55 0.38
CA LYS A 162 -10.61 -6.74 -0.09
C LYS A 162 -11.22 -8.06 0.40
N GLY A 163 -10.43 -9.13 0.42
CA GLY A 163 -10.86 -10.41 0.99
C GLY A 163 -11.09 -10.33 2.51
N PHE A 164 -10.15 -9.72 3.22
CA PHE A 164 -10.24 -9.49 4.67
C PHE A 164 -11.43 -8.59 5.05
N GLU A 165 -11.67 -7.50 4.31
CA GLU A 165 -12.80 -6.58 4.46
C GLU A 165 -14.13 -7.32 4.34
N LYS A 166 -14.26 -8.15 3.29
CA LYS A 166 -15.47 -8.95 3.07
C LYS A 166 -15.71 -9.92 4.23
N THR A 167 -14.67 -10.57 4.76
CA THR A 167 -14.77 -11.46 5.92
C THR A 167 -15.08 -10.70 7.22
N LEU A 168 -14.50 -9.52 7.39
CA LEU A 168 -14.72 -8.66 8.55
C LEU A 168 -16.18 -8.20 8.59
N TYR A 169 -16.68 -7.68 7.47
CA TYR A 169 -18.05 -7.17 7.38
C TYR A 169 -19.09 -8.26 7.20
N SER A 170 -18.74 -9.50 6.86
CA SER A 170 -19.70 -10.61 6.93
C SER A 170 -20.05 -10.96 8.38
N GLN A 171 -19.10 -10.78 9.30
CA GLN A 171 -19.25 -11.14 10.73
C GLN A 171 -19.56 -9.94 11.63
N CYS A 172 -19.21 -8.73 11.21
CA CYS A 172 -19.34 -7.53 12.02
C CYS A 172 -20.06 -6.38 11.28
N THR A 173 -20.58 -5.44 12.05
CA THR A 173 -21.10 -4.15 11.60
C THR A 173 -20.12 -3.05 11.98
N MET A 174 -19.80 -2.16 11.05
CA MET A 174 -18.91 -1.02 11.30
C MET A 174 -19.66 0.13 11.97
N LYS A 175 -19.28 0.45 13.22
CA LYS A 175 -19.81 1.61 13.95
C LYS A 175 -18.98 2.85 13.63
N GLN A 176 -17.65 2.75 13.64
CA GLN A 176 -16.77 3.85 13.28
C GLN A 176 -15.51 3.40 12.53
N GLN A 177 -15.05 4.24 11.61
CA GLN A 177 -13.74 4.14 10.96
C GLN A 177 -13.01 5.47 11.11
N ILE A 178 -11.85 5.44 11.76
CA ILE A 178 -11.09 6.63 12.11
C ILE A 178 -9.70 6.49 11.49
N HIS A 179 -9.35 7.35 10.54
CA HIS A 179 -7.99 7.43 10.03
C HIS A 179 -7.16 8.29 10.95
N VAL A 180 -5.99 7.82 11.35
CA VAL A 180 -5.06 8.58 12.19
C VAL A 180 -3.75 8.79 11.44
N SER A 181 -3.32 10.04 11.38
CA SER A 181 -2.06 10.47 10.77
C SER A 181 -1.14 11.11 11.83
N GLY A 182 0.17 11.05 11.63
CA GLY A 182 1.19 11.58 12.56
C GLY A 182 1.92 10.50 13.38
N GLU A 183 2.42 10.87 14.56
CA GLU A 183 3.17 10.00 15.48
C GLU A 183 2.26 9.08 16.30
N VAL A 184 1.68 8.09 15.64
CA VAL A 184 0.73 7.15 16.28
C VAL A 184 1.43 6.16 17.23
N PHE A 185 2.68 5.81 16.92
CA PHE A 185 3.47 4.84 17.66
C PHE A 185 4.69 5.52 18.30
N GLU A 186 5.21 4.95 19.39
CA GLU A 186 6.33 5.56 20.14
C GLU A 186 7.66 5.61 19.36
N LYS A 187 7.80 4.83 18.29
CA LYS A 187 8.95 4.85 17.38
C LYS A 187 8.54 5.51 16.06
N GLU A 188 9.43 6.32 15.46
CA GLU A 188 9.29 7.18 14.26
C GLU A 188 8.87 6.48 12.94
N ALA A 189 7.92 5.55 12.98
CA ALA A 189 7.31 4.99 11.79
C ALA A 189 6.09 5.86 11.43
N LEU A 190 6.27 6.82 10.53
CA LEU A 190 5.16 7.52 9.86
C LEU A 190 4.34 6.49 9.06
N VAL A 191 3.27 5.98 9.67
CA VAL A 191 2.36 5.02 9.05
C VAL A 191 0.94 5.54 9.22
N ASP A 192 0.24 5.77 8.11
CA ASP A 192 -1.19 6.01 8.14
C ASP A 192 -1.89 4.75 8.67
N VAL A 193 -2.53 4.87 9.83
CA VAL A 193 -3.28 3.77 10.46
C VAL A 193 -4.77 4.03 10.38
N VAL A 194 -5.52 2.96 10.51
CA VAL A 194 -6.97 3.02 10.70
C VAL A 194 -7.29 2.39 12.05
N ILE A 195 -8.14 3.07 12.81
CA ILE A 195 -8.85 2.53 13.96
C ILE A 195 -10.24 2.14 13.48
N LEU A 196 -10.63 0.89 13.73
CA LEU A 196 -11.98 0.41 13.49
C LEU A 196 -12.68 0.14 14.81
N HIS A 197 -13.91 0.63 14.93
CA HIS A 197 -14.86 0.25 15.97
C HIS A 197 -15.98 -0.59 15.33
N LEU A 198 -16.01 -1.87 15.68
CA LEU A 198 -16.87 -2.87 15.06
C LEU A 198 -17.76 -3.52 16.12
N LEU A 199 -18.98 -3.85 15.74
CA LEU A 199 -19.92 -4.65 16.53
C LEU A 199 -20.01 -6.05 15.92
N LYS A 200 -19.90 -7.10 16.73
CA LYS A 200 -20.10 -8.48 16.24
C LYS A 200 -21.57 -8.73 15.91
N GLY A 201 -21.83 -9.24 14.70
CA GLY A 201 -23.17 -9.47 14.16
C GLY A 201 -23.64 -8.35 13.24
N LYS A 202 -24.89 -8.47 12.79
CA LYS A 202 -25.57 -7.51 11.94
C LYS A 202 -26.45 -6.61 12.78
N THR A 203 -26.08 -5.34 12.89
CA THR A 203 -26.77 -4.33 13.69
C THR A 203 -27.13 -3.14 12.79
N SER A 204 -28.28 -2.51 13.03
CA SER A 204 -28.67 -1.30 12.28
C SER A 204 -27.96 -0.09 12.88
N VAL A 205 -26.78 0.24 12.35
CA VAL A 205 -25.97 1.40 12.77
C VAL A 205 -25.50 2.15 11.53
N VAL A 206 -25.55 3.48 11.58
CA VAL A 206 -24.95 4.34 10.55
C VAL A 206 -23.45 4.50 10.85
N PRO A 207 -22.54 4.04 9.96
CA PRO A 207 -21.11 4.16 10.21
C PRO A 207 -20.66 5.63 10.27
N GLN A 208 -19.80 5.96 11.23
CA GLN A 208 -19.16 7.28 11.32
C GLN A 208 -17.72 7.24 10.80
N PHE A 209 -17.33 8.25 10.04
CA PHE A 209 -15.97 8.39 9.51
C PHE A 209 -15.31 9.63 10.10
N ARG A 210 -14.07 9.48 10.60
CA ARG A 210 -13.28 10.60 11.14
C ARG A 210 -11.85 10.56 10.64
N ASN A 211 -11.21 11.72 10.60
CA ASN A 211 -9.79 11.85 10.31
C ASN A 211 -9.13 12.61 11.47
N LEU A 212 -8.22 11.96 12.17
CA LEU A 212 -7.48 12.54 13.27
C LEU A 212 -6.02 12.73 12.87
N GLU A 213 -5.41 13.75 13.44
CA GLU A 213 -3.98 13.98 13.35
C GLU A 213 -3.41 14.23 14.72
N ILE A 214 -2.28 13.59 15.01
CA ILE A 214 -1.51 13.87 16.21
C ILE A 214 -0.61 15.06 15.92
N ARG A 215 -0.85 16.19 16.61
CA ARG A 215 0.02 17.37 16.57
C ARG A 215 0.32 17.81 18.00
N SER A 216 1.59 18.04 18.30
CA SER A 216 2.04 18.58 19.58
C SER A 216 1.49 17.84 20.81
N GLY A 217 1.32 16.51 20.72
CA GLY A 217 0.80 15.70 21.82
C GLY A 217 -0.73 15.72 21.98
N GLU A 218 -1.48 16.20 20.99
CA GLU A 218 -2.95 16.18 21.00
C GLU A 218 -3.53 15.51 19.75
N LEU A 219 -4.66 14.82 19.91
CA LEU A 219 -5.47 14.31 18.80
C LEU A 219 -6.40 15.43 18.31
N ILE A 220 -6.06 15.99 17.16
CA ILE A 220 -6.88 17.02 16.52
C ILE A 220 -7.80 16.33 15.52
N ASP A 221 -9.11 16.52 15.68
CA ASP A 221 -10.06 16.19 14.63
C ASP A 221 -9.79 17.11 13.45
N LYS A 222 -9.23 16.55 12.38
CA LYS A 222 -9.36 17.16 11.06
C LYS A 222 -10.83 17.03 10.71
N LYS A 223 -11.66 17.91 11.29
CA LYS A 223 -12.92 18.29 10.67
C LYS A 223 -12.53 18.49 9.22
N LEU A 224 -13.09 17.66 8.36
CA LEU A 224 -13.03 17.91 6.93
C LEU A 224 -13.29 19.40 6.81
N LEU A 225 -12.32 20.17 6.30
CA LEU A 225 -12.73 21.36 5.57
C LEU A 225 -13.90 20.85 4.72
N PRO A 226 -15.09 21.44 4.81
CA PRO A 226 -16.12 21.15 3.85
C PRO A 226 -15.63 21.72 2.53
N VAL A 227 -14.61 21.10 1.93
CA VAL A 227 -14.65 20.82 0.52
C VAL A 227 -15.87 19.91 0.46
N GLU A 228 -17.04 20.50 0.22
CA GLU A 228 -18.11 19.78 -0.42
C GLU A 228 -17.42 18.88 -1.43
N LYS A 229 -17.58 17.56 -1.31
CA LYS A 229 -17.11 16.64 -2.34
C LYS A 229 -17.90 17.03 -3.60
N LYS A 230 -17.49 18.07 -4.30
CA LYS A 230 -17.76 18.25 -5.72
C LYS A 230 -16.98 17.11 -6.35
N ASP A 231 -17.67 15.99 -6.42
CA ASP A 231 -17.27 14.85 -7.22
C ASP A 231 -17.08 15.37 -8.64
N LEU A 232 -16.00 14.97 -9.31
CA LEU A 232 -15.72 15.36 -10.70
C LEU A 232 -16.86 14.96 -11.64
N ASN A 233 -17.75 14.07 -11.18
CA ASN A 233 -18.88 13.51 -11.92
C ASN A 233 -18.43 12.76 -13.18
N PHE A 234 -17.23 12.19 -13.08
CA PHE A 234 -16.68 11.28 -14.07
C PHE A 234 -17.30 9.90 -13.86
N SER A 235 -17.97 9.41 -14.89
CA SER A 235 -18.79 8.20 -14.83
C SER A 235 -18.10 6.95 -15.37
N THR A 236 -16.87 7.08 -15.90
CA THR A 236 -16.17 5.97 -16.55
C THR A 236 -14.89 5.58 -15.82
N ASP A 237 -14.80 4.30 -15.44
CA ASP A 237 -13.60 3.70 -14.85
C ASP A 237 -12.43 3.62 -15.84
N PHE A 238 -11.19 3.74 -15.33
CA PHE A 238 -9.94 3.50 -16.06
C PHE A 238 -9.97 2.22 -16.90
N SER A 239 -10.53 1.14 -16.34
CA SER A 239 -10.57 -0.17 -16.99
C SER A 239 -11.34 -0.19 -18.32
N LYS A 240 -12.26 0.76 -18.56
CA LYS A 240 -12.97 0.91 -19.85
C LYS A 240 -12.04 1.43 -20.94
N TYR A 241 -11.03 2.24 -20.59
CA TYR A 241 -10.13 2.90 -21.54
C TYR A 241 -8.72 2.34 -21.59
N ALA A 242 -8.28 1.63 -20.56
CA ALA A 242 -6.92 1.15 -20.49
C ALA A 242 -6.76 -0.09 -19.61
N GLN A 243 -5.57 -0.66 -19.68
CA GLN A 243 -5.07 -1.71 -18.79
C GLN A 243 -3.74 -1.25 -18.24
N VAL A 244 -3.39 -1.64 -17.02
CA VAL A 244 -2.09 -1.27 -16.43
C VAL A 244 -1.35 -2.50 -15.93
N ARG A 245 -0.03 -2.51 -16.13
CA ARG A 245 0.89 -3.53 -15.63
C ARG A 245 2.09 -2.86 -15.00
N ARG A 246 2.72 -3.54 -14.04
CA ARG A 246 4.03 -3.13 -13.53
C ARG A 246 5.13 -3.49 -14.52
N GLY A 247 6.14 -2.62 -14.64
CA GLY A 247 7.35 -2.86 -15.40
C GLY A 247 8.13 -4.09 -14.93
N LEU A 248 9.23 -4.39 -15.62
CA LEU A 248 10.01 -5.60 -15.42
C LEU A 248 10.72 -5.61 -14.06
N THR A 249 10.46 -6.65 -13.26
CA THR A 249 11.18 -6.92 -12.01
C THR A 249 12.31 -7.90 -12.29
N THR A 250 13.55 -7.47 -12.06
CA THR A 250 14.75 -8.31 -12.26
C THR A 250 14.99 -9.28 -11.10
N GLY A 251 14.55 -8.94 -9.89
CA GLY A 251 14.82 -9.69 -8.67
C GLY A 251 16.25 -9.52 -8.12
N PHE A 252 17.22 -9.14 -8.97
CA PHE A 252 18.59 -8.85 -8.53
C PHE A 252 19.35 -7.92 -9.49
N ASN A 253 19.27 -6.61 -9.26
CA ASN A 253 19.79 -5.62 -10.23
C ASN A 253 21.31 -5.73 -10.46
N ALA A 254 22.09 -6.08 -9.44
CA ALA A 254 23.54 -6.16 -9.54
C ALA A 254 24.02 -7.18 -10.59
N MET A 255 23.25 -8.24 -10.79
CA MET A 255 23.51 -9.27 -11.81
C MET A 255 22.90 -8.90 -13.17
N PHE A 256 21.67 -8.36 -13.18
CA PHE A 256 20.92 -8.25 -14.42
C PHE A 256 21.09 -6.92 -15.16
N ILE A 257 21.55 -5.86 -14.50
CA ILE A 257 21.65 -4.52 -15.09
C ILE A 257 23.11 -4.15 -15.30
N ASN A 258 23.45 -3.75 -16.53
CA ASN A 258 24.77 -3.33 -16.99
C ASN A 258 25.90 -4.34 -16.67
N PRO A 259 25.77 -5.63 -17.04
CA PRO A 259 26.89 -6.57 -16.91
C PRO A 259 28.07 -6.11 -17.77
N GLY A 260 29.29 -6.21 -17.21
CA GLY A 260 30.52 -5.69 -17.81
C GLY A 260 31.11 -6.57 -18.93
N PHE A 261 30.28 -7.06 -19.86
CA PHE A 261 30.72 -7.94 -20.95
C PHE A 261 31.60 -7.22 -21.96
N LYS A 262 32.67 -7.89 -22.39
CA LYS A 262 33.66 -7.39 -23.33
C LYS A 262 33.40 -7.92 -24.73
N GLU A 263 33.06 -9.20 -24.86
CA GLU A 263 32.85 -9.86 -26.15
C GLU A 263 31.56 -9.38 -26.83
N ASN A 264 31.59 -9.26 -28.16
CA ASN A 264 30.42 -8.82 -28.93
C ASN A 264 29.26 -9.84 -28.83
N VAL A 265 29.58 -11.14 -28.86
CA VAL A 265 28.59 -12.22 -28.72
C VAL A 265 27.89 -12.21 -27.35
N SER A 266 28.59 -11.82 -26.29
CA SER A 266 28.00 -11.61 -24.96
C SER A 266 27.07 -10.40 -24.95
N LYS A 267 27.47 -9.31 -25.61
CA LYS A 267 26.68 -8.07 -25.72
C LYS A 267 25.37 -8.27 -26.49
N GLU A 268 25.29 -9.25 -27.40
CA GLU A 268 24.04 -9.62 -28.08
C GLU A 268 22.96 -10.16 -27.11
N LYS A 269 23.34 -10.59 -25.91
CA LYS A 269 22.41 -11.00 -24.84
C LYS A 269 21.88 -9.82 -24.01
N LEU A 270 22.30 -8.60 -24.34
CA LEU A 270 21.90 -7.39 -23.65
C LEU A 270 20.84 -6.65 -24.43
N VAL A 271 19.75 -6.29 -23.74
CA VAL A 271 18.64 -5.54 -24.31
C VAL A 271 18.48 -4.18 -23.61
N PRO A 272 18.21 -3.08 -24.33
CA PRO A 272 18.01 -1.78 -23.71
C PRO A 272 16.85 -1.76 -22.73
N ILE A 273 17.06 -1.16 -21.55
CA ILE A 273 16.05 -0.99 -20.50
C ILE A 273 16.14 0.41 -19.88
N ILE A 274 15.00 1.04 -19.63
CA ILE A 274 14.91 2.27 -18.84
C ILE A 274 14.76 1.89 -17.37
N SER A 275 15.82 2.08 -16.59
CA SER A 275 15.80 1.74 -15.16
C SER A 275 15.36 2.89 -14.25
N SER A 276 15.31 4.12 -14.74
CA SER A 276 15.07 5.30 -13.90
C SER A 276 14.17 6.32 -14.60
N PRO A 277 13.10 6.81 -13.94
CA PRO A 277 12.28 7.91 -14.46
C PRO A 277 13.07 9.17 -14.80
N LYS A 278 14.23 9.37 -14.15
CA LYS A 278 15.12 10.52 -14.41
C LYS A 278 15.80 10.46 -15.78
N SER A 279 15.91 9.29 -16.39
CA SER A 279 16.50 9.18 -17.73
C SER A 279 15.57 9.72 -18.82
N ILE A 280 14.29 9.92 -18.51
CA ILE A 280 13.28 10.41 -19.46
C ILE A 280 13.11 11.92 -19.28
N LYS A 281 13.59 12.67 -20.26
CA LYS A 281 13.35 14.12 -20.39
C LYS A 281 12.07 14.33 -21.18
N GLY A 282 11.17 15.17 -20.66
CA GLY A 282 9.91 15.45 -21.34
C GLY A 282 8.86 14.33 -21.24
N PHE A 283 8.07 14.18 -22.29
CA PHE A 283 6.86 13.35 -22.37
C PHE A 283 7.00 12.12 -23.29
N SER A 284 8.20 11.80 -23.75
CA SER A 284 8.49 10.65 -24.63
C SER A 284 9.76 9.92 -24.16
N THR A 285 9.84 8.61 -24.39
CA THR A 285 11.06 7.80 -24.17
C THR A 285 12.08 7.89 -25.30
N GLU A 286 11.78 8.63 -26.39
CA GLU A 286 12.60 8.65 -27.60
C GLU A 286 14.07 9.02 -27.36
N THR A 287 14.32 9.98 -26.45
CA THR A 287 15.66 10.45 -26.07
C THR A 287 16.08 9.95 -24.68
N ALA A 288 15.42 8.92 -24.16
CA ALA A 288 15.72 8.42 -22.83
C ALA A 288 17.08 7.72 -22.80
N GLU A 289 17.88 7.98 -21.77
CA GLU A 289 19.06 7.16 -21.49
C GLU A 289 18.61 5.77 -21.03
N VAL A 290 19.31 4.74 -21.52
CA VAL A 290 19.00 3.34 -21.27
C VAL A 290 20.19 2.65 -20.59
N ASP A 291 19.88 1.74 -19.69
CA ASP A 291 20.78 0.70 -19.23
C ASP A 291 20.65 -0.53 -20.14
N MET A 292 21.49 -1.53 -19.89
CA MET A 292 21.54 -2.79 -20.60
C MET A 292 21.11 -3.93 -19.67
N LEU A 293 19.97 -4.57 -19.97
CA LEU A 293 19.47 -5.74 -19.25
C LEU A 293 20.07 -7.01 -19.83
N LEU A 294 20.62 -7.88 -18.98
CA LEU A 294 20.90 -9.26 -19.34
C LEU A 294 19.60 -10.06 -19.52
N SER A 295 19.28 -10.43 -20.75
CA SER A 295 18.06 -11.16 -21.09
C SER A 295 18.40 -12.52 -21.69
N LEU A 296 18.31 -13.56 -20.87
CA LEU A 296 18.63 -14.94 -21.26
C LEU A 296 17.38 -15.84 -21.26
N SER A 297 17.32 -16.71 -22.26
CA SER A 297 16.42 -17.86 -22.39
C SER A 297 17.16 -19.17 -22.07
N ILE A 298 16.40 -20.24 -21.85
CA ILE A 298 16.96 -21.58 -21.63
C ILE A 298 17.61 -22.17 -22.89
N ASP A 299 17.14 -21.73 -24.06
CA ASP A 299 17.58 -22.20 -25.38
C ASP A 299 18.77 -21.40 -25.93
N ASP A 300 19.22 -20.39 -25.19
CA ASP A 300 20.34 -19.56 -25.62
C ASP A 300 21.66 -20.34 -25.59
N LYS A 301 22.38 -20.30 -26.70
CA LYS A 301 23.79 -20.70 -26.71
C LYS A 301 24.61 -19.62 -25.99
N LEU A 302 25.28 -20.02 -24.91
CA LEU A 302 26.12 -19.16 -24.08
C LEU A 302 27.59 -19.41 -24.43
N ASN A 303 28.36 -18.34 -24.59
CA ASN A 303 29.83 -18.39 -24.69
C ASN A 303 30.47 -18.46 -23.29
N ASP A 304 31.78 -18.63 -23.26
CA ASP A 304 32.55 -18.80 -22.02
C ASP A 304 32.41 -17.57 -21.10
N GLU A 305 32.48 -16.35 -21.63
CA GLU A 305 32.33 -15.12 -20.81
C GLU A 305 30.99 -15.07 -20.06
N VAL A 306 29.88 -15.44 -20.71
CA VAL A 306 28.56 -15.47 -20.06
C VAL A 306 28.46 -16.63 -19.07
N ASN A 307 29.00 -17.81 -19.40
CA ASN A 307 29.01 -18.96 -18.48
C ASN A 307 29.81 -18.67 -17.20
N ASP A 308 30.99 -18.05 -17.34
CA ASP A 308 31.83 -17.65 -16.22
C ASP A 308 31.12 -16.60 -15.35
N TYR A 309 30.49 -15.61 -15.99
CA TYR A 309 29.69 -14.59 -15.29
C TYR A 309 28.57 -15.22 -14.46
N LEU A 310 27.79 -16.15 -15.03
CA LEU A 310 26.72 -16.84 -14.32
C LEU A 310 27.24 -17.74 -13.20
N THR A 311 28.39 -18.40 -13.40
CA THR A 311 29.01 -19.26 -12.39
C THR A 311 29.44 -18.46 -11.17
N ASN A 312 30.12 -17.34 -11.36
CA ASN A 312 30.54 -16.44 -10.29
C ASN A 312 29.34 -15.93 -9.47
N TRP A 313 28.25 -15.52 -10.14
CA TRP A 313 27.03 -15.10 -9.45
C TRP A 313 26.33 -16.25 -8.71
N LYS A 314 26.32 -17.46 -9.28
CA LYS A 314 25.75 -18.63 -8.63
C LYS A 314 26.47 -18.95 -7.32
N GLU A 315 27.79 -18.90 -7.32
CA GLU A 315 28.62 -19.12 -6.12
C GLU A 315 28.31 -18.07 -5.05
N SER A 316 28.34 -16.78 -5.39
CA SER A 316 28.00 -15.68 -4.48
C SER A 316 26.57 -15.81 -3.89
N ILE A 317 25.58 -16.16 -4.71
CA ILE A 317 24.19 -16.34 -4.24
C ILE A 317 24.06 -17.52 -3.28
N LEU A 318 24.80 -18.61 -3.51
CA LEU A 318 24.81 -19.79 -2.65
C LEU A 318 25.50 -19.51 -1.32
N GLU A 319 26.61 -18.79 -1.34
CA GLU A 319 27.36 -18.40 -0.14
C GLU A 319 26.54 -17.45 0.74
N GLU A 320 25.95 -16.40 0.14
CA GLU A 320 25.18 -15.40 0.88
C GLU A 320 23.74 -15.83 1.20
N SER A 321 23.27 -16.93 0.59
CA SER A 321 21.86 -17.34 0.61
C SER A 321 20.89 -16.22 0.17
N SER A 322 21.36 -15.35 -0.74
CA SER A 322 20.69 -14.09 -1.10
C SER A 322 20.91 -13.75 -2.59
N PRO A 323 19.89 -13.21 -3.29
CA PRO A 323 18.52 -13.03 -2.83
C PRO A 323 17.80 -14.37 -2.73
N LYS A 324 16.99 -14.54 -1.68
CA LYS A 324 16.29 -15.79 -1.33
C LYS A 324 15.60 -16.47 -2.52
N THR A 325 14.97 -15.68 -3.39
CA THR A 325 14.27 -16.20 -4.58
C THR A 325 15.20 -16.86 -5.61
N LEU A 326 16.41 -16.33 -5.79
CA LEU A 326 17.40 -16.94 -6.70
C LEU A 326 18.06 -18.14 -6.03
N TYR A 327 18.42 -18.01 -4.76
CA TYR A 327 18.93 -19.12 -3.95
C TYR A 327 18.01 -20.35 -4.01
N GLU A 328 16.72 -20.17 -3.75
CA GLU A 328 15.72 -21.25 -3.81
C GLU A 328 15.63 -21.88 -5.21
N LYS A 329 15.67 -21.07 -6.28
CA LYS A 329 15.66 -21.58 -7.66
C LYS A 329 16.90 -22.42 -7.98
N ILE A 330 18.08 -21.98 -7.51
CA ILE A 330 19.35 -22.70 -7.70
C ILE A 330 19.29 -24.06 -7.00
N GLN A 331 18.81 -24.09 -5.76
CA GLN A 331 18.64 -25.33 -4.97
C GLN A 331 17.66 -26.31 -5.64
N GLN A 332 16.62 -25.79 -6.30
CA GLN A 332 15.62 -26.59 -7.02
C GLN A 332 16.07 -27.02 -8.43
N GLY A 333 17.28 -26.67 -8.88
CA GLY A 333 17.75 -26.95 -10.23
C GLY A 333 16.97 -26.21 -11.33
N SER A 334 16.24 -25.15 -10.97
CA SER A 334 15.47 -24.34 -11.92
C SER A 334 16.38 -23.37 -12.69
N PRO A 335 15.98 -22.91 -13.89
CA PRO A 335 16.72 -21.91 -14.68
C PRO A 335 16.67 -20.54 -14.01
N TRP A 336 17.53 -20.35 -13.01
CA TRP A 336 17.52 -19.24 -12.06
C TRP A 336 17.87 -17.88 -12.69
N TYR A 337 18.66 -17.89 -13.77
CA TYR A 337 19.14 -16.70 -14.49
C TYR A 337 18.20 -16.21 -15.60
N THR A 338 17.06 -16.88 -15.83
CA THR A 338 16.15 -16.49 -16.92
C THR A 338 15.23 -15.34 -16.51
N ILE A 339 15.13 -14.34 -17.37
CA ILE A 339 14.17 -13.24 -17.26
C ILE A 339 13.36 -13.22 -18.55
N LYS A 340 12.02 -13.28 -18.41
CA LYS A 340 11.11 -13.10 -19.54
C LYS A 340 10.83 -11.61 -19.72
N PRO A 341 11.24 -10.99 -20.84
CA PRO A 341 10.85 -9.62 -21.15
C PRO A 341 9.33 -9.47 -21.19
N ILE A 342 8.88 -8.26 -20.96
CA ILE A 342 7.46 -7.91 -21.04
C ILE A 342 7.28 -6.88 -22.15
N ASP A 343 6.14 -6.93 -22.83
CA ASP A 343 5.77 -5.83 -23.72
C ASP A 343 5.70 -4.53 -22.90
N SER A 344 6.47 -3.53 -23.31
CA SER A 344 6.53 -2.23 -22.65
C SER A 344 5.99 -1.09 -23.54
N LYS A 345 5.45 -1.42 -24.73
CA LYS A 345 4.86 -0.42 -25.64
C LYS A 345 3.54 0.10 -25.07
N GLY A 346 3.44 1.42 -24.90
CA GLY A 346 2.26 2.06 -24.31
C GLY A 346 2.60 3.38 -23.64
N ILE A 347 1.84 3.74 -22.61
CA ILE A 347 2.04 4.97 -21.83
C ILE A 347 2.64 4.59 -20.47
N LEU A 348 3.73 5.23 -20.08
CA LEU A 348 4.44 4.97 -18.83
C LEU A 348 4.03 5.94 -17.74
N PHE A 349 4.03 5.46 -16.50
CA PHE A 349 3.87 6.29 -15.31
C PHE A 349 4.85 5.85 -14.21
N SER A 350 5.62 6.78 -13.66
CA SER A 350 6.48 6.52 -12.49
C SER A 350 5.65 6.58 -11.23
N TYR A 351 5.66 5.51 -10.44
CA TYR A 351 4.83 5.46 -9.24
C TYR A 351 5.40 6.28 -8.07
N PHE A 352 6.64 6.76 -8.18
CA PHE A 352 7.18 7.77 -7.28
C PHE A 352 7.18 9.13 -7.98
N VAL A 353 6.49 10.09 -7.38
CA VAL A 353 6.33 11.46 -7.89
C VAL A 353 6.75 12.44 -6.81
N ARG A 354 7.60 13.41 -7.14
CA ARG A 354 7.95 14.51 -6.24
C ARG A 354 7.41 15.82 -6.78
N ASN A 355 8.04 16.35 -7.83
CA ASN A 355 7.64 17.61 -8.45
C ASN A 355 6.78 17.37 -9.68
N ASP A 356 7.18 16.45 -10.54
CA ASP A 356 6.62 16.32 -11.88
C ASP A 356 5.77 15.06 -11.98
N MET A 357 4.45 15.25 -11.92
CA MET A 357 3.49 14.22 -12.29
C MET A 357 3.33 14.26 -13.80
N LYS A 358 3.70 13.19 -14.49
CA LYS A 358 3.60 13.09 -15.95
C LYS A 358 3.42 11.65 -16.40
N PHE A 359 2.62 11.47 -17.43
CA PHE A 359 2.52 10.24 -18.20
C PHE A 359 3.34 10.40 -19.47
N ILE A 360 4.09 9.36 -19.83
CA ILE A 360 5.15 9.42 -20.85
C ILE A 360 4.83 8.42 -21.95
N ASP A 361 4.93 8.82 -23.20
CA ASP A 361 4.75 7.90 -24.33
C ASP A 361 5.99 7.02 -24.53
N ASN A 362 5.77 5.71 -24.71
CA ASN A 362 6.80 4.73 -25.03
C ASN A 362 6.48 4.00 -26.34
N GLU A 363 6.40 4.75 -27.44
CA GLU A 363 6.06 4.21 -28.77
C GLU A 363 7.03 3.11 -29.24
N LYS A 364 8.33 3.24 -28.93
CA LYS A 364 9.35 2.25 -29.30
C LYS A 364 9.24 0.95 -28.50
N GLY A 365 8.49 0.93 -27.40
CA GLY A 365 8.35 -0.24 -26.54
C GLY A 365 9.64 -0.64 -25.82
N THR A 366 10.56 0.31 -25.60
CA THR A 366 11.77 0.08 -24.82
C THR A 366 11.40 -0.50 -23.46
N LEU A 367 12.09 -1.55 -23.02
CA LEU A 367 11.80 -2.19 -21.74
C LEU A 367 11.91 -1.18 -20.62
N VAL A 368 11.04 -1.27 -19.63
CA VAL A 368 11.08 -0.42 -18.44
C VAL A 368 11.10 -1.26 -17.19
N ARG A 369 11.78 -0.77 -16.17
CA ARG A 369 11.83 -1.42 -14.88
C ARG A 369 10.54 -1.31 -14.09
N ASP A 370 10.45 -2.12 -13.05
CA ASP A 370 9.34 -2.23 -12.12
C ASP A 370 9.02 -0.97 -11.31
N ASN A 371 9.81 0.09 -11.45
CA ASN A 371 9.53 1.45 -10.97
C ASN A 371 8.58 2.25 -11.89
N PHE A 372 8.22 1.68 -13.03
CA PHE A 372 7.17 2.19 -13.92
C PHE A 372 5.93 1.30 -13.91
N TYR A 373 4.80 1.91 -14.18
CA TYR A 373 3.61 1.25 -14.71
C TYR A 373 3.56 1.46 -16.23
N VAL A 374 3.23 0.39 -16.95
CA VAL A 374 2.95 0.38 -18.38
C VAL A 374 1.44 0.34 -18.55
N ILE A 375 0.89 1.35 -19.22
CA ILE A 375 -0.53 1.52 -19.49
C ILE A 375 -0.77 1.22 -20.97
N TYR A 376 -1.63 0.23 -21.22
CA TYR A 376 -2.02 -0.21 -22.56
C TYR A 376 -3.38 0.39 -22.90
N PRO A 377 -3.46 1.31 -23.87
CA PRO A 377 -4.72 1.91 -24.32
C PRO A 377 -5.67 0.86 -24.90
N LYS A 378 -6.98 0.99 -24.62
CA LYS A 378 -8.09 0.31 -25.32
C LYS A 378 -8.83 1.24 -26.28
N ILE A 379 -8.54 2.53 -26.19
CA ILE A 379 -9.03 3.61 -27.06
C ILE A 379 -7.85 4.20 -27.83
N ASP A 380 -8.10 5.23 -28.63
CA ASP A 380 -7.04 6.01 -29.28
C ASP A 380 -5.97 6.44 -28.25
N LYS A 381 -4.71 6.08 -28.52
CA LYS A 381 -3.60 6.29 -27.58
C LYS A 381 -3.38 7.77 -27.31
N THR A 382 -3.47 8.61 -28.34
CA THR A 382 -3.24 10.05 -28.24
C THR A 382 -4.33 10.72 -27.41
N LEU A 383 -5.59 10.31 -27.59
CA LEU A 383 -6.70 10.75 -26.74
C LEU A 383 -6.50 10.34 -25.29
N LEU A 384 -6.16 9.07 -25.03
CA LEU A 384 -5.87 8.58 -23.68
C LEU A 384 -4.69 9.35 -23.06
N PHE A 385 -3.66 9.66 -23.84
CA PHE A 385 -2.50 10.42 -23.38
C PHE A 385 -2.90 11.80 -22.84
N GLY A 386 -3.83 12.50 -23.52
CA GLY A 386 -4.40 13.76 -23.03
C GLY A 386 -5.30 13.58 -21.80
N LEU A 387 -6.14 12.53 -21.79
CA LEU A 387 -6.95 12.19 -20.63
C LEU A 387 -6.11 11.83 -19.39
N LEU A 388 -4.87 11.36 -19.57
CA LEU A 388 -3.95 11.10 -18.49
C LEU A 388 -3.13 12.36 -18.08
N ASN A 389 -2.77 13.22 -19.03
CA ASN A 389 -1.98 14.44 -18.79
C ASN A 389 -2.83 15.72 -18.69
N ASN A 390 -3.59 15.83 -17.59
CA ASN A 390 -4.38 17.02 -17.23
C ASN A 390 -4.57 17.11 -15.71
N TYR A 391 -5.02 18.26 -15.20
CA TYR A 391 -5.14 18.46 -13.75
C TYR A 391 -6.25 17.66 -13.07
N TYR A 392 -7.28 17.20 -13.77
CA TYR A 392 -8.29 16.31 -13.16
C TYR A 392 -7.69 14.95 -12.81
N THR A 393 -6.91 14.37 -13.73
CA THR A 393 -6.20 13.12 -13.46
C THR A 393 -5.12 13.32 -12.39
N TYR A 394 -4.35 14.41 -12.47
CA TYR A 394 -3.31 14.65 -11.47
C TYR A 394 -3.87 14.91 -10.08
N PHE A 395 -5.00 15.61 -9.97
CA PHE A 395 -5.72 15.82 -8.72
C PHE A 395 -6.18 14.51 -8.09
N GLN A 396 -6.77 13.60 -8.88
CA GLN A 396 -7.18 12.28 -8.38
C GLN A 396 -5.99 11.50 -7.79
N LEU A 397 -4.85 11.51 -8.48
CA LEU A 397 -3.63 10.83 -8.02
C LEU A 397 -3.02 11.51 -6.79
N GLU A 398 -2.96 12.84 -6.76
CA GLU A 398 -2.43 13.59 -5.63
C GLU A 398 -3.26 13.34 -4.35
N LYS A 399 -4.58 13.12 -4.50
CA LYS A 399 -5.49 12.77 -3.41
C LYS A 399 -5.36 11.30 -2.95
N SER A 400 -5.05 10.38 -3.86
CA SER A 400 -5.01 8.94 -3.58
C SER A 400 -3.63 8.45 -3.11
N GLY A 401 -2.55 9.10 -3.54
CA GLY A 401 -1.18 8.69 -3.27
C GLY A 401 -0.76 8.79 -1.81
N LYS A 402 0.13 7.88 -1.39
CA LYS A 402 0.70 7.88 -0.03
C LYS A 402 1.83 8.89 0.06
N LYS A 403 1.79 9.74 1.07
CA LYS A 403 2.83 10.74 1.33
C LYS A 403 3.95 10.10 2.13
N TYR A 404 5.17 10.22 1.63
CA TYR A 404 6.41 9.85 2.30
C TYR A 404 7.16 11.13 2.69
N GLY A 405 8.09 11.00 3.63
CA GLY A 405 8.96 12.11 4.06
C GLY A 405 9.62 12.85 2.87
N ALA A 406 9.96 14.12 3.09
CA ALA A 406 10.55 15.02 2.08
C ALA A 406 9.65 15.31 0.85
N GLY A 407 8.33 15.17 1.01
CA GLY A 407 7.33 15.51 0.00
C GLY A 407 7.23 14.50 -1.14
N LEU A 408 7.63 13.24 -0.94
CA LEU A 408 7.54 12.21 -1.97
C LEU A 408 6.13 11.60 -1.99
N LEU A 409 5.47 11.58 -3.14
CA LEU A 409 4.21 10.88 -3.37
C LEU A 409 4.51 9.49 -3.93
N LYS A 410 3.97 8.46 -3.29
CA LYS A 410 4.01 7.08 -3.80
C LYS A 410 2.61 6.64 -4.17
N LEU A 411 2.45 6.34 -5.45
CA LEU A 411 1.25 5.77 -6.01
C LEU A 411 1.43 4.26 -6.13
N GLN A 412 0.33 3.53 -6.02
CA GLN A 412 0.30 2.10 -6.29
C GLN A 412 -0.53 1.85 -7.55
N ARG A 413 -0.45 0.62 -8.07
CA ARG A 413 -1.16 0.24 -9.30
C ARG A 413 -2.66 0.52 -9.19
N TYR A 414 -3.27 0.21 -8.05
CA TYR A 414 -4.70 0.46 -7.83
C TYR A 414 -5.03 1.95 -7.86
N ASP A 415 -4.12 2.85 -7.46
CA ASP A 415 -4.38 4.29 -7.51
C ASP A 415 -4.52 4.78 -8.96
N ILE A 416 -3.92 4.06 -9.92
CA ILE A 416 -4.11 4.27 -11.37
C ILE A 416 -5.39 3.58 -11.86
N GLU A 417 -5.68 2.37 -11.38
CA GLU A 417 -6.89 1.61 -11.76
C GLU A 417 -8.18 2.24 -11.25
N ASP A 418 -8.11 3.01 -10.16
CA ASP A 418 -9.23 3.74 -9.54
C ASP A 418 -9.45 5.13 -10.19
N LEU A 419 -8.69 5.50 -11.22
CA LEU A 419 -8.91 6.74 -11.96
C LEU A 419 -10.28 6.73 -12.67
N MET A 420 -11.01 7.82 -12.52
CA MET A 420 -12.25 8.08 -13.23
C MET A 420 -12.01 9.09 -14.37
N PHE A 421 -12.76 8.92 -15.45
CA PHE A 421 -12.70 9.74 -16.66
C PHE A 421 -14.10 10.20 -17.09
N PRO A 422 -14.20 11.33 -17.83
CA PRO A 422 -15.42 11.65 -18.57
C PRO A 422 -15.76 10.53 -19.56
N ASP A 423 -17.04 10.26 -19.77
CA ASP A 423 -17.43 9.32 -20.81
C ASP A 423 -17.11 9.92 -22.19
N ILE A 424 -16.13 9.33 -22.89
CA ILE A 424 -15.70 9.76 -24.22
C ILE A 424 -16.86 9.77 -25.24
N SER A 425 -17.94 9.03 -25.04
CA SER A 425 -19.12 9.11 -25.92
C SER A 425 -19.85 10.45 -25.81
N LEU A 426 -19.70 11.14 -24.68
CA LEU A 426 -20.28 12.46 -24.42
C LEU A 426 -19.35 13.60 -24.85
N ILE A 427 -18.06 13.32 -25.05
CA ILE A 427 -17.10 14.31 -25.57
C ILE A 427 -17.34 14.53 -27.06
N SER A 428 -17.50 15.80 -27.45
CA SER A 428 -17.71 16.20 -28.84
C SER A 428 -16.54 15.75 -29.72
N GLN A 429 -16.82 15.48 -31.01
CA GLN A 429 -15.77 15.05 -31.94
C GLN A 429 -14.67 16.11 -32.10
N HIS A 430 -15.07 17.39 -32.16
CA HIS A 430 -14.15 18.53 -32.18
C HIS A 430 -13.20 18.53 -30.97
N ASP A 431 -13.73 18.31 -29.77
CA ASP A 431 -12.90 18.35 -28.56
C ASP A 431 -11.97 17.15 -28.47
N LYS A 432 -12.38 15.96 -28.94
CA LYS A 432 -11.48 14.80 -29.06
C LYS A 432 -10.29 15.13 -29.98
N GLU A 433 -10.57 15.70 -31.14
CA GLU A 433 -9.55 16.07 -32.12
C GLU A 433 -8.59 17.13 -31.55
N GLU A 434 -9.11 18.14 -30.85
CA GLU A 434 -8.28 19.17 -30.23
C GLU A 434 -7.47 18.60 -29.05
N ILE A 435 -8.03 17.71 -28.23
CA ILE A 435 -7.27 16.99 -27.18
C ILE A 435 -6.13 16.18 -27.81
N CYS A 436 -6.38 15.45 -28.90
CA CYS A 436 -5.35 14.67 -29.58
C CYS A 436 -4.22 15.58 -30.12
N LYS A 437 -4.58 16.66 -30.81
CA LYS A 437 -3.64 17.65 -31.34
C LYS A 437 -2.80 18.33 -30.25
N LEU A 438 -3.40 18.67 -29.11
CA LEU A 438 -2.67 19.22 -27.96
C LEU A 438 -1.76 18.17 -27.32
N SER A 439 -2.17 16.91 -27.29
CA SER A 439 -1.40 15.78 -26.78
C SER A 439 -0.15 15.50 -27.64
N GLU A 440 -0.27 15.58 -28.96
CA GLU A 440 0.88 15.51 -29.88
C GLU A 440 1.86 16.68 -29.65
N LYS A 441 1.35 17.90 -29.51
CA LYS A 441 2.18 19.07 -29.20
C LYS A 441 2.89 18.94 -27.85
N LEU A 442 2.25 18.35 -26.85
CA LEU A 442 2.87 18.06 -25.55
C LEU A 442 4.01 17.05 -25.70
N LEU A 443 3.80 16.00 -26.50
CA LEU A 443 4.76 14.92 -26.74
C LEU A 443 6.05 15.41 -27.42
N PHE A 444 5.93 16.28 -28.43
CA PHE A 444 7.09 16.81 -29.17
C PHE A 444 7.66 18.13 -28.61
N GLY A 445 6.81 18.98 -28.03
CA GLY A 445 7.18 20.32 -27.58
C GLY A 445 7.58 20.40 -26.11
N ASN A 446 7.23 19.42 -25.27
CA ASN A 446 7.45 19.41 -23.82
C ASN A 446 6.92 20.64 -23.07
N ASP A 447 6.03 21.40 -23.68
CA ASP A 447 5.43 22.59 -23.08
C ASP A 447 4.22 22.21 -22.24
N ILE A 448 4.37 22.36 -20.92
CA ILE A 448 3.36 22.07 -19.90
C ILE A 448 2.11 22.96 -20.09
N SER A 449 2.19 24.07 -20.84
CA SER A 449 1.01 24.88 -21.18
C SER A 449 -0.08 24.08 -21.90
N TYR A 450 0.29 23.02 -22.64
CA TYR A 450 -0.68 22.13 -23.29
C TYR A 450 -1.51 21.30 -22.29
N ILE A 451 -0.96 20.94 -21.13
CA ILE A 451 -1.70 20.30 -20.04
C ILE A 451 -2.84 21.20 -19.56
N ARG A 452 -2.60 22.50 -19.45
CA ARG A 452 -3.62 23.49 -19.07
C ARG A 452 -4.72 23.61 -20.13
N LYS A 453 -4.34 23.62 -21.41
CA LYS A 453 -5.31 23.67 -22.51
C LYS A 453 -6.18 22.42 -22.56
N ILE A 454 -5.59 21.23 -22.38
CA ILE A 454 -6.35 19.97 -22.28
C ILE A 454 -7.28 20.01 -21.05
N THR A 455 -6.79 20.49 -19.90
CA THR A 455 -7.60 20.64 -18.68
C THR A 455 -8.80 21.57 -18.91
N SER A 456 -8.61 22.67 -19.64
CA SER A 456 -9.71 23.60 -19.98
C SER A 456 -10.78 22.91 -20.82
N ILE A 457 -10.41 22.10 -21.82
CA ILE A 457 -11.39 21.34 -22.61
C ILE A 457 -12.14 20.33 -21.72
N ILE A 458 -11.44 19.59 -20.86
CA ILE A 458 -12.04 18.59 -19.97
C ILE A 458 -12.99 19.24 -18.94
N SER A 459 -12.77 20.51 -18.57
CA SER A 459 -13.63 21.21 -17.61
C SER A 459 -15.09 21.32 -18.06
N SER A 460 -15.36 21.35 -19.36
CA SER A 460 -16.72 21.32 -19.93
C SER A 460 -17.47 20.01 -19.65
N TYR A 461 -16.74 18.97 -19.24
CA TYR A 461 -17.24 17.62 -18.97
C TYR A 461 -17.11 17.24 -17.50
N SER A 462 -16.86 18.22 -16.63
CA SER A 462 -16.72 18.08 -15.19
C SER A 462 -17.67 19.05 -14.48
N THR A 463 -18.07 18.73 -13.27
CA THR A 463 -18.80 19.65 -12.38
C THR A 463 -17.89 20.70 -11.74
N MET A 464 -16.58 20.45 -11.76
CA MET A 464 -15.56 21.33 -11.20
C MET A 464 -14.96 22.17 -12.34
N SER A 465 -14.84 23.48 -12.14
CA SER A 465 -14.30 24.39 -13.16
C SER A 465 -12.78 24.22 -13.34
N TYR A 466 -12.25 24.79 -14.43
CA TYR A 466 -10.81 24.84 -14.68
C TYR A 466 -10.03 25.52 -13.54
N GLU A 467 -10.55 26.63 -13.02
CA GLU A 467 -9.94 27.37 -11.92
C GLU A 467 -9.96 26.54 -10.63
N GLU A 468 -11.12 25.98 -10.29
CA GLU A 468 -11.30 25.15 -9.10
C GLU A 468 -10.34 23.95 -9.07
N ILE A 469 -10.23 23.20 -10.18
CA ILE A 469 -9.34 22.03 -10.23
C ILE A 469 -7.86 22.43 -10.15
N THR A 470 -7.50 23.55 -10.79
CA THR A 470 -6.12 24.04 -10.82
C THR A 470 -5.69 24.50 -9.43
N ASP A 471 -6.55 25.25 -8.74
CA ASP A 471 -6.29 25.74 -7.39
C ASP A 471 -6.19 24.58 -6.39
N GLN A 472 -7.17 23.66 -6.41
CA GLN A 472 -7.16 22.51 -5.49
C GLN A 472 -5.95 21.59 -5.72
N PHE A 473 -5.60 21.29 -6.97
CA PHE A 473 -4.40 20.51 -7.26
C PHE A 473 -3.13 21.22 -6.77
N THR A 474 -3.02 22.52 -7.01
CA THR A 474 -1.87 23.31 -6.59
C THR A 474 -1.75 23.35 -5.08
N GLU A 475 -2.85 23.55 -4.36
CA GLU A 475 -2.90 23.56 -2.90
C GLU A 475 -2.52 22.20 -2.31
N LEU A 476 -3.08 21.10 -2.82
CA LEU A 476 -2.75 19.75 -2.36
C LEU A 476 -1.27 19.42 -2.57
N LYS A 477 -0.74 19.73 -3.75
CA LYS A 477 0.67 19.53 -4.10
C LYS A 477 1.56 20.39 -3.20
N LYS A 478 1.21 21.66 -3.01
CA LYS A 478 1.91 22.59 -2.12
C LYS A 478 1.97 22.04 -0.70
N HIS A 479 0.83 21.64 -0.12
CA HIS A 479 0.80 21.02 1.21
C HIS A 479 1.65 19.76 1.32
N ARG A 480 1.68 18.91 0.29
CA ARG A 480 2.58 17.74 0.31
C ARG A 480 4.06 18.15 0.33
N LEU A 481 4.43 19.16 -0.44
CA LEU A 481 5.81 19.63 -0.53
C LEU A 481 6.26 20.45 0.69
N GLU A 482 5.34 21.26 1.26
CA GLU A 482 5.58 22.18 2.40
C GLU A 482 5.39 21.56 3.77
N GLY A 483 4.79 20.37 3.89
CA GLY A 483 4.75 19.61 5.16
C GLY A 483 6.14 19.32 5.77
N TYR A 484 7.22 19.76 5.11
CA TYR A 484 8.61 19.74 5.53
C TYR A 484 9.13 21.08 6.09
N THR A 485 8.61 22.24 5.68
CA THR A 485 9.22 23.55 6.02
C THR A 485 8.95 24.02 7.45
N ASN A 486 8.02 23.40 8.18
CA ASN A 486 7.72 23.76 9.58
C ASN A 486 8.41 22.84 10.61
N GLY A 487 9.47 22.13 10.20
CA GLY A 487 10.21 21.19 11.05
C GLY A 487 11.71 21.48 11.15
N ASN A 488 12.11 22.76 11.17
CA ASN A 488 13.46 23.18 11.54
C ASN A 488 13.47 23.85 12.90
#